data_AF-A0A7C3Q9H0-F1
#
_entry.id   AF-A0A7C3Q9H0-F1
#
_cell.length_a   1.000
_cell.length_b   1.000
_cell.length_c   1.000
_cell.angle_alpha   90.00
_cell.angle_beta   90.00
_cell.angle_gamma   90.00
#
_symmetry.space_group_name_H-M   'P 1'
#
loop_
_entity.id
_entity.type
_entity.pdbx_description
1 polymer ?
#
loop_
_entity_poly.entity_id
_entity_poly.type
_entity_poly.pdbx_seq_one_letter_code
_entity_poly.pdbx_strand_id
1 'polypeptide(L)'
;MAWTLASLQNLQQTAKKLARDDQFISPPNTTLVVPALGVLANDQRQAGASVTAVLLNAPASGTLNLNPNGGFTYTPAPAFTGQVSFTYRARGEVATQSGTSIVFSDPATVLITIQPCAPSIIDQPDTIPFTQGSVAAFRVDVAPSLTQPSYQWRHDGLPLADGSRVFGAQSPALILTNLSTDDLGRYDCLVTSACGSVLSAPAFLGNACVADVDDGTGTGTPDGGVTIDDLLFYLSVYTLGDSRADVDDGTSTGTRDGGVTIDDLLFFVARYTDGC
;
A
#
# COMPACT_ATOMS: atom_id res chain seq x y z
N MET A 1 -11.88 -1.34 -65.00
CA MET A 1 -12.35 -1.85 -63.69
C MET A 1 -12.85 -0.66 -62.89
N ALA A 2 -14.17 -0.50 -62.76
CA ALA A 2 -14.77 0.60 -62.01
C ALA A 2 -15.03 0.13 -60.57
N TRP A 3 -14.34 0.73 -59.61
CA TRP A 3 -14.66 0.54 -58.19
C TRP A 3 -15.91 1.35 -57.88
N THR A 4 -16.93 0.70 -57.32
CA THR A 4 -18.16 1.36 -56.92
C THR A 4 -17.91 2.25 -55.70
N LEU A 5 -18.63 3.37 -55.58
CA LEU A 5 -18.58 4.27 -54.40
C LEU A 5 -18.72 3.51 -53.07
N ALA A 6 -19.48 2.41 -53.05
CA ALA A 6 -19.65 1.55 -51.88
C ALA A 6 -18.34 0.87 -51.43
N SER A 7 -17.43 0.50 -52.35
CA SER A 7 -16.14 -0.11 -52.01
C SER A 7 -15.15 0.89 -51.39
N LEU A 8 -15.17 2.14 -51.85
CA LEU A 8 -14.38 3.23 -51.27
C LEU A 8 -14.89 3.63 -49.88
N GLN A 9 -16.21 3.71 -49.72
CA GLN A 9 -16.83 3.97 -48.43
C GLN A 9 -16.56 2.86 -47.42
N ASN A 10 -16.59 1.58 -47.84
CA ASN A 10 -16.31 0.47 -46.94
C ASN A 10 -14.83 0.43 -46.50
N LEU A 11 -13.88 0.78 -47.37
CA LEU A 11 -12.46 0.94 -47.00
C LEU A 11 -12.23 2.13 -46.06
N GLN A 12 -12.87 3.29 -46.33
CA GLN A 12 -12.84 4.44 -45.42
C GLN A 12 -13.47 4.11 -44.06
N GLN A 13 -14.53 3.31 -44.03
CA GLN A 13 -15.25 2.94 -42.81
C GLN A 13 -14.52 1.85 -42.00
N THR A 14 -13.79 0.94 -42.66
CA THR A 14 -12.92 -0.05 -42.00
C THR A 14 -11.64 0.61 -41.44
N ALA A 15 -11.12 1.64 -42.11
CA ALA A 15 -9.97 2.43 -41.63
C ALA A 15 -10.32 3.44 -40.51
N LYS A 16 -11.61 3.77 -40.35
CA LYS A 16 -12.12 4.68 -39.33
C LYS A 16 -12.00 4.11 -37.90
N LYS A 17 -11.90 2.78 -37.75
CA LYS A 17 -11.83 2.06 -36.45
C LYS A 17 -10.44 1.49 -36.11
N LEU A 18 -9.38 2.25 -36.42
CA LEU A 18 -8.00 1.78 -36.36
C LEU A 18 -7.36 1.94 -34.98
N ALA A 19 -7.59 3.09 -34.33
CA ALA A 19 -7.01 3.42 -33.04
C ALA A 19 -7.88 2.93 -31.89
N ARG A 20 -7.28 2.36 -30.85
CA ARG A 20 -7.95 1.88 -29.65
C ARG A 20 -7.48 2.67 -28.43
N ASP A 21 -8.38 2.81 -27.46
CA ASP A 21 -8.05 3.49 -26.21
C ASP A 21 -6.96 2.73 -25.45
N ASP A 22 -6.10 3.49 -24.78
CA ASP A 22 -4.98 2.99 -24.00
C ASP A 22 -5.11 3.36 -22.54
N GLN A 23 -4.51 2.55 -21.67
CA GLN A 23 -4.43 2.82 -20.24
C GLN A 23 -3.02 2.57 -19.72
N PHE A 24 -2.53 3.52 -18.92
CA PHE A 24 -1.24 3.43 -18.25
C PHE A 24 -1.36 3.86 -16.78
N ILE A 25 -0.48 3.35 -15.93
CA ILE A 25 -0.38 3.71 -14.52
C ILE A 25 1.04 4.23 -14.26
N SER A 26 1.15 5.25 -13.42
CA SER A 26 2.45 5.75 -12.97
C SER A 26 2.40 6.23 -11.51
N PRO A 27 3.48 6.06 -10.73
CA PRO A 27 3.68 6.76 -9.48
C PRO A 27 3.60 8.30 -9.59
N PRO A 28 3.22 9.02 -8.51
CA PRO A 28 3.38 10.46 -8.46
C PRO A 28 4.85 10.86 -8.59
N ASN A 29 5.08 12.07 -9.11
CA ASN A 29 6.42 12.68 -9.26
C ASN A 29 7.43 11.86 -10.08
N THR A 30 6.97 10.85 -10.83
CA THR A 30 7.81 10.01 -11.68
C THR A 30 7.44 10.25 -13.14
N THR A 31 8.45 10.45 -14.00
CA THR A 31 8.21 10.51 -15.43
C THR A 31 7.87 9.11 -15.95
N LEU A 32 6.66 8.94 -16.47
CA LEU A 32 6.26 7.75 -17.20
C LEU A 32 6.95 7.75 -18.56
N VAL A 33 7.70 6.69 -18.87
CA VAL A 33 8.35 6.48 -20.17
C VAL A 33 7.76 5.24 -20.80
N VAL A 34 7.05 5.41 -21.92
CA VAL A 34 6.47 4.32 -22.70
C VAL A 34 7.24 4.19 -24.01
N PRO A 35 7.95 3.07 -24.25
CA PRO A 35 8.69 2.87 -25.49
C PRO A 35 7.74 2.65 -26.68
N ALA A 36 8.25 2.79 -27.90
CA ALA A 36 7.51 2.37 -29.09
C ALA A 36 7.19 0.85 -29.00
N LEU A 37 6.01 0.38 -29.40
CA LEU A 37 4.98 1.05 -30.19
C LEU A 37 3.99 1.92 -29.37
N GLY A 38 4.13 1.93 -28.04
CA GLY A 38 3.33 2.71 -27.10
C GLY A 38 1.84 2.67 -27.40
N VAL A 39 1.24 3.84 -27.68
CA VAL A 39 -0.20 3.96 -27.98
C VAL A 39 -0.62 3.19 -29.23
N LEU A 40 0.30 2.91 -30.16
CA LEU A 40 0.00 2.15 -31.39
C LEU A 40 0.06 0.63 -31.18
N ALA A 41 0.32 0.14 -29.96
CA ALA A 41 0.59 -1.28 -29.72
C ALA A 41 -0.66 -2.17 -29.88
N ASN A 42 -1.82 -1.66 -29.50
CA ASN A 42 -3.13 -2.35 -29.58
C ASN A 42 -3.95 -1.92 -30.82
N ASP A 43 -3.45 -0.98 -31.61
CA ASP A 43 -4.10 -0.49 -32.81
C ASP A 43 -4.12 -1.52 -33.93
N GLN A 44 -5.20 -1.54 -34.70
CA GLN A 44 -5.25 -2.33 -35.91
C GLN A 44 -4.31 -1.72 -36.96
N ARG A 45 -3.66 -2.56 -37.76
CA ARG A 45 -2.79 -2.11 -38.85
C ARG A 45 -3.04 -2.97 -40.08
N GLN A 46 -3.13 -2.35 -41.25
CA GLN A 46 -3.11 -3.11 -42.49
C GLN A 46 -1.72 -3.73 -42.64
N ALA A 47 -1.65 -4.99 -43.09
CA ALA A 47 -0.39 -5.69 -43.28
C ALA A 47 0.54 -4.88 -44.21
N GLY A 48 1.72 -4.53 -43.71
CA GLY A 48 2.74 -3.75 -44.44
C GLY A 48 2.58 -2.22 -44.39
N ALA A 49 1.55 -1.67 -43.74
CA ALA A 49 1.38 -0.22 -43.61
C ALA A 49 2.17 0.34 -42.42
N SER A 50 2.95 1.40 -42.64
CA SER A 50 3.53 2.20 -41.55
C SER A 50 2.44 3.08 -40.94
N VAL A 51 2.29 3.00 -39.61
CA VAL A 51 1.35 3.81 -38.84
C VAL A 51 2.12 4.66 -37.85
N THR A 52 1.74 5.94 -37.75
CA THR A 52 2.33 6.90 -36.80
C THR A 52 1.26 7.52 -35.92
N ALA A 53 1.60 7.86 -34.68
CA ALA A 53 0.71 8.56 -33.76
C ALA A 53 0.74 10.08 -34.01
N VAL A 54 -0.43 10.70 -33.99
CA VAL A 54 -0.57 12.17 -34.08
C VAL A 54 -1.39 12.65 -32.89
N LEU A 55 -0.78 13.52 -32.08
CA LEU A 55 -1.44 14.13 -30.93
C LEU A 55 -2.59 15.04 -31.38
N LEU A 56 -3.74 14.95 -30.72
CA LEU A 56 -4.89 15.83 -30.95
C LEU A 56 -5.07 16.83 -29.82
N ASN A 57 -5.25 16.33 -28.60
CA ASN A 57 -5.35 17.16 -27.40
C ASN A 57 -4.34 16.66 -26.37
N ALA A 58 -3.56 17.59 -25.83
CA ALA A 58 -2.65 17.36 -24.71
C ALA A 58 -3.44 17.12 -23.40
N PRO A 59 -2.82 16.53 -22.37
CA PRO A 59 -3.48 16.38 -21.08
C PRO A 59 -3.68 17.72 -20.38
N ALA A 60 -4.73 17.82 -19.58
CA ALA A 60 -5.08 19.04 -18.83
C ALA A 60 -4.05 19.39 -17.73
N SER A 61 -3.20 18.45 -17.33
CA SER A 61 -2.17 18.63 -16.32
C SER A 61 -0.93 17.78 -16.63
N GLY A 62 0.24 18.27 -16.22
CA GLY A 62 1.54 17.67 -16.52
C GLY A 62 2.07 18.02 -17.91
N THR A 63 3.14 17.37 -18.33
CA THR A 63 3.81 17.59 -19.62
C THR A 63 3.91 16.27 -20.38
N LEU A 64 3.39 16.26 -21.62
CA LEU A 64 3.41 15.11 -22.53
C LEU A 64 4.34 15.39 -23.72
N ASN A 65 5.15 14.40 -24.08
CA ASN A 65 5.85 14.35 -25.37
C ASN A 65 5.51 13.03 -26.08
N LEU A 66 4.63 13.08 -27.07
CA LEU A 66 4.24 11.92 -27.89
C LEU A 66 5.07 11.87 -29.17
N ASN A 67 5.76 10.76 -29.39
CA ASN A 67 6.55 10.55 -30.60
C ASN A 67 5.69 9.91 -31.70
N PRO A 68 5.99 10.19 -32.99
CA PRO A 68 5.27 9.57 -34.10
C PRO A 68 5.32 8.04 -34.12
N ASN A 69 6.32 7.41 -33.51
CA ASN A 69 6.43 5.94 -33.40
C ASN A 69 5.49 5.34 -32.33
N GLY A 70 4.67 6.17 -31.68
CA GLY A 70 3.70 5.77 -30.65
C GLY A 70 4.24 5.74 -29.23
N GLY A 71 5.56 5.76 -29.04
CA GLY A 71 6.17 5.92 -27.72
C GLY A 71 6.00 7.34 -27.18
N PHE A 72 5.94 7.51 -25.86
CA PHE A 72 5.78 8.83 -25.25
C PHE A 72 6.43 8.93 -23.88
N THR A 73 6.65 10.17 -23.44
CA THR A 73 6.95 10.47 -22.04
C THR A 73 5.89 11.37 -21.45
N TYR A 74 5.46 11.09 -20.23
CA TYR A 74 4.56 11.94 -19.47
C TYR A 74 5.16 12.25 -18.10
N THR A 75 5.28 13.52 -17.76
CA THR A 75 5.68 13.97 -16.41
C THR A 75 4.46 14.58 -15.72
N PRO A 76 3.96 13.97 -14.64
CA PRO A 76 2.87 14.53 -13.85
C PRO A 76 3.24 15.90 -13.27
N ALA A 77 2.24 16.75 -13.01
CA ALA A 77 2.47 17.93 -12.17
C ALA A 77 2.94 17.49 -10.76
N PRO A 78 3.78 18.30 -10.07
CA PRO A 78 4.26 17.95 -8.74
C PRO A 78 3.10 17.63 -7.77
N ALA A 79 3.26 16.55 -7.02
CA ALA A 79 2.28 16.01 -6.07
C ALA A 79 0.89 15.67 -6.65
N PHE A 80 0.72 15.68 -7.98
CA PHE A 80 -0.53 15.28 -8.59
C PHE A 80 -0.79 13.78 -8.39
N THR A 81 -2.03 13.46 -8.00
CA THR A 81 -2.59 12.11 -7.98
C THR A 81 -3.97 12.16 -8.61
N GLY A 82 -4.36 11.09 -9.30
CA GLY A 82 -5.62 11.02 -10.04
C GLY A 82 -5.39 10.74 -11.52
N GLN A 83 -6.41 10.98 -12.33
CA GLN A 83 -6.36 10.65 -13.75
C GLN A 83 -6.13 11.89 -14.61
N VAL A 84 -5.35 11.70 -15.66
CA VAL A 84 -5.29 12.62 -16.80
C VAL A 84 -5.54 11.83 -18.08
N SER A 85 -6.02 12.52 -19.11
CA SER A 85 -6.17 11.92 -20.42
C SER A 85 -5.64 12.83 -21.51
N PHE A 86 -5.18 12.21 -22.58
CA PHE A 86 -4.89 12.90 -23.84
C PHE A 86 -5.50 12.10 -24.98
N THR A 87 -5.65 12.72 -26.14
CA THR A 87 -6.22 12.03 -27.31
C THR A 87 -5.25 12.07 -28.46
N TYR A 88 -5.17 10.96 -29.20
CA TYR A 88 -4.38 10.85 -30.40
C TYR A 88 -5.22 10.24 -31.53
N ARG A 89 -4.68 10.26 -32.74
CA ARG A 89 -5.17 9.44 -33.84
C ARG A 89 -4.01 8.79 -34.57
N ALA A 90 -4.26 7.61 -35.11
CA ALA A 90 -3.32 6.91 -35.97
C ALA A 90 -3.36 7.54 -37.37
N ARG A 91 -2.19 7.91 -37.90
CA ARG A 91 -1.95 8.28 -39.30
C ARG A 91 -1.35 7.08 -40.00
N GLY A 92 -2.11 6.50 -40.92
CA GLY A 92 -1.68 5.41 -41.79
C GLY A 92 -1.51 5.85 -43.23
N GLU A 93 -0.80 5.02 -43.99
CA GLU A 93 -0.66 5.14 -45.43
C GLU A 93 -1.27 3.89 -46.09
N VAL A 94 -2.17 4.09 -47.04
CA VAL A 94 -2.85 3.01 -47.77
C VAL A 94 -2.46 3.09 -49.23
N ALA A 95 -1.95 1.98 -49.76
CA ALA A 95 -1.68 1.85 -51.18
C ALA A 95 -3.00 1.85 -51.98
N THR A 96 -3.07 2.71 -52.99
CA THR A 96 -4.18 2.80 -53.94
C THR A 96 -3.65 2.58 -55.35
N GLN A 97 -4.56 2.34 -56.30
CA GLN A 97 -4.18 2.22 -57.71
C GLN A 97 -3.52 3.48 -58.30
N SER A 98 -3.66 4.63 -57.63
CA SER A 98 -3.11 5.92 -58.06
C SER A 98 -1.90 6.37 -57.23
N GLY A 99 -1.35 5.49 -56.37
CA GLY A 99 -0.25 5.81 -55.44
C GLY A 99 -0.66 5.66 -53.99
N THR A 100 -0.04 6.41 -53.08
CA THR A 100 -0.28 6.30 -51.63
C THR A 100 -1.28 7.37 -51.15
N SER A 101 -2.28 6.95 -50.38
CA SER A 101 -3.24 7.85 -49.71
C SER A 101 -3.03 7.86 -48.20
N ILE A 102 -3.13 9.04 -47.58
CA ILE A 102 -3.09 9.17 -46.13
C ILE A 102 -4.47 8.96 -45.55
N VAL A 103 -4.55 8.16 -44.51
CA VAL A 103 -5.79 7.89 -43.77
C VAL A 103 -5.57 8.15 -42.29
N PHE A 104 -6.58 8.73 -41.65
CA PHE A 104 -6.60 8.94 -40.21
C PHE A 104 -7.69 8.08 -39.58
N SER A 105 -7.39 7.53 -38.40
CA SER A 105 -8.39 6.89 -37.55
C SER A 105 -9.34 7.92 -36.92
N ASP A 106 -10.44 7.43 -36.35
CA ASP A 106 -11.12 8.17 -35.29
C ASP A 106 -10.15 8.39 -34.10
N PRO A 107 -10.36 9.44 -33.29
CA PRO A 107 -9.57 9.67 -32.09
C PRO A 107 -9.66 8.50 -31.10
N ALA A 108 -8.54 8.17 -30.48
CA ALA A 108 -8.45 7.28 -29.33
C ALA A 108 -8.00 8.06 -28.08
N THR A 109 -8.48 7.62 -26.93
CA THR A 109 -8.20 8.22 -25.62
C THR A 109 -7.12 7.41 -24.92
N VAL A 110 -6.10 8.10 -24.44
CA VAL A 110 -5.11 7.53 -23.53
C VAL A 110 -5.42 8.03 -22.14
N LEU A 111 -5.73 7.12 -21.22
CA LEU A 111 -5.96 7.41 -19.81
C LEU A 111 -4.69 7.06 -19.01
N ILE A 112 -4.12 8.04 -18.32
CA ILE A 112 -3.00 7.83 -17.40
C ILE A 112 -3.51 8.01 -15.98
N THR A 113 -3.40 6.97 -15.16
CA THR A 113 -3.73 7.02 -13.73
C THR A 113 -2.46 7.22 -12.92
N ILE A 114 -2.36 8.37 -12.25
CA ILE A 114 -1.28 8.69 -11.31
C ILE A 114 -1.71 8.25 -9.92
N GLN A 115 -1.16 7.13 -9.46
CA GLN A 115 -1.63 6.43 -8.27
C GLN A 115 -0.57 6.48 -7.16
N PRO A 116 -0.97 6.79 -5.90
CA PRO A 116 -0.07 6.69 -4.76
C PRO A 116 0.59 5.32 -4.70
N CYS A 117 1.91 5.32 -4.51
CA CYS A 117 2.72 4.13 -4.44
C CYS A 117 3.54 4.05 -3.16
N ALA A 118 3.63 5.11 -2.36
CA ALA A 118 4.25 5.04 -1.04
C ALA A 118 3.39 4.12 -0.15
N PRO A 119 3.99 3.18 0.58
CA PRO A 119 3.21 2.26 1.39
C PRO A 119 2.63 2.98 2.61
N SER A 120 1.38 2.66 2.95
CA SER A 120 0.68 3.13 4.14
C SER A 120 -0.08 1.96 4.75
N ILE A 121 0.14 1.72 6.03
CA ILE A 121 -0.52 0.66 6.80
C ILE A 121 -1.75 1.29 7.45
N ILE A 122 -2.92 0.74 7.14
CA ILE A 122 -4.23 1.23 7.60
C ILE A 122 -4.81 0.40 8.74
N ASP A 123 -4.29 -0.82 8.95
CA ASP A 123 -4.61 -1.66 10.09
C ASP A 123 -3.31 -2.27 10.62
N GLN A 124 -3.06 -2.07 11.92
CA GLN A 124 -1.82 -2.47 12.59
C GLN A 124 -1.97 -3.88 13.18
N PRO A 125 -0.87 -4.60 13.43
CA PRO A 125 -0.99 -5.89 14.09
C PRO A 125 -1.33 -5.72 15.57
N ASP A 126 -2.19 -6.61 16.07
CA ASP A 126 -2.53 -6.68 17.48
C ASP A 126 -1.48 -7.44 18.29
N THR A 127 -1.25 -7.04 19.53
CA THR A 127 -0.55 -7.84 20.54
C THR A 127 -1.39 -9.09 20.87
N ILE A 128 -0.72 -10.24 20.96
CA ILE A 128 -1.36 -11.55 21.16
C ILE A 128 -0.87 -12.16 22.48
N PRO A 129 -1.80 -12.62 23.35
CA PRO A 129 -1.40 -13.33 24.56
C PRO A 129 -0.79 -14.69 24.21
N PHE A 130 0.29 -15.04 24.90
CA PHE A 130 0.99 -16.30 24.74
C PHE A 130 0.23 -17.42 25.44
N THR A 131 0.06 -18.53 24.73
CA THR A 131 -0.39 -19.79 25.30
C THR A 131 0.44 -20.89 24.67
N GLN A 132 1.20 -21.64 25.47
CA GLN A 132 2.09 -22.67 24.94
C GLN A 132 1.32 -23.71 24.10
N GLY A 133 1.88 -24.06 22.95
CA GLY A 133 1.30 -24.99 21.99
C GLY A 133 0.17 -24.40 21.12
N SER A 134 -0.24 -23.14 21.36
CA SER A 134 -1.31 -22.50 20.58
C SER A 134 -0.81 -21.98 19.22
N VAL A 135 -1.66 -21.17 18.58
CA VAL A 135 -1.36 -20.48 17.31
C VAL A 135 -1.50 -18.98 17.56
N ALA A 136 -0.54 -18.19 17.07
CA ALA A 136 -0.65 -16.74 16.97
C ALA A 136 -0.78 -16.33 15.50
N ALA A 137 -1.58 -15.30 15.22
CA ALA A 137 -1.78 -14.77 13.89
C ALA A 137 -1.71 -13.24 13.91
N PHE A 138 -0.61 -12.68 13.42
CA PHE A 138 -0.45 -11.23 13.25
C PHE A 138 -0.89 -10.83 11.84
N ARG A 139 -1.48 -9.64 11.69
CA ARG A 139 -1.96 -9.17 10.40
C ARG A 139 -1.71 -7.67 10.25
N VAL A 140 -1.45 -7.26 9.01
CA VAL A 140 -1.45 -5.84 8.61
C VAL A 140 -2.33 -5.67 7.39
N ASP A 141 -3.06 -4.54 7.33
CA ASP A 141 -3.68 -4.09 6.09
C ASP A 141 -3.01 -2.82 5.58
N VAL A 142 -2.88 -2.75 4.26
CA VAL A 142 -2.31 -1.61 3.55
C VAL A 142 -3.41 -0.90 2.77
N ALA A 143 -3.19 0.37 2.44
CA ALA A 143 -4.14 1.11 1.63
C ALA A 143 -4.46 0.36 0.32
N PRO A 144 -5.74 0.25 -0.10
CA PRO A 144 -6.14 -0.55 -1.27
C PRO A 144 -5.60 -0.01 -2.60
N SER A 145 -5.13 1.23 -2.63
CA SER A 145 -4.43 1.84 -3.75
C SER A 145 -2.97 1.41 -3.86
N LEU A 146 -2.41 0.71 -2.87
CA LEU A 146 -1.03 0.23 -2.97
C LEU A 146 -0.98 -1.02 -3.86
N THR A 147 -0.35 -0.88 -5.03
CA THR A 147 -0.17 -2.02 -5.95
C THR A 147 1.15 -2.74 -5.69
N GLN A 148 1.11 -4.07 -5.74
CA GLN A 148 2.28 -4.95 -5.55
C GLN A 148 3.11 -4.66 -4.28
N PRO A 149 2.51 -4.60 -3.08
CA PRO A 149 3.29 -4.54 -1.84
C PRO A 149 4.06 -5.84 -1.63
N SER A 150 5.27 -5.73 -1.07
CA SER A 150 6.01 -6.84 -0.49
C SER A 150 6.06 -6.69 1.03
N TYR A 151 5.96 -7.80 1.74
CA TYR A 151 5.95 -7.84 3.20
C TYR A 151 7.19 -8.56 3.71
N GLN A 152 7.65 -8.19 4.90
CA GLN A 152 8.67 -8.93 5.62
C GLN A 152 8.41 -8.76 7.12
N TRP A 153 7.88 -9.81 7.74
CA TRP A 153 7.75 -9.89 9.18
C TRP A 153 9.10 -10.08 9.84
N ARG A 154 9.25 -9.50 11.03
CA ARG A 154 10.45 -9.56 11.83
C ARG A 154 10.10 -9.88 13.28
N HIS A 155 10.98 -10.61 13.94
CA HIS A 155 10.91 -10.90 15.37
C HIS A 155 12.15 -10.30 16.02
N ASP A 156 11.94 -9.40 16.99
CA ASP A 156 12.99 -8.61 17.66
C ASP A 156 13.95 -7.93 16.68
N GLY A 157 13.39 -7.42 15.57
CA GLY A 157 14.10 -6.74 14.50
C GLY A 157 14.77 -7.64 13.47
N LEU A 158 14.79 -8.96 13.66
CA LEU A 158 15.36 -9.92 12.73
C LEU A 158 14.31 -10.45 11.74
N PRO A 159 14.60 -10.51 10.43
CA PRO A 159 13.63 -10.99 9.44
C PRO A 159 13.32 -12.47 9.65
N LEU A 160 12.03 -12.79 9.69
CA LEU A 160 11.52 -14.15 9.74
C LEU A 160 11.52 -14.77 8.34
N ALA A 161 11.61 -16.11 8.31
CA ALA A 161 11.42 -16.89 7.10
C ALA A 161 10.39 -17.99 7.37
N ASP A 162 9.65 -18.36 6.34
CA ASP A 162 8.71 -19.48 6.43
C ASP A 162 9.45 -20.78 6.73
N GLY A 163 8.83 -21.63 7.54
CA GLY A 163 9.42 -22.87 8.04
C GLY A 163 8.35 -23.86 8.49
N SER A 164 8.70 -24.75 9.43
CA SER A 164 7.75 -25.75 9.93
C SER A 164 6.65 -25.16 10.83
N ARG A 165 6.94 -24.05 11.50
CA ARG A 165 6.06 -23.37 12.47
C ARG A 165 5.67 -21.95 12.07
N VAL A 166 6.41 -21.35 11.13
CA VAL A 166 6.26 -19.97 10.70
C VAL A 166 5.71 -19.97 9.29
N PHE A 167 4.62 -19.27 9.05
CA PHE A 167 3.98 -19.18 7.74
C PHE A 167 3.62 -17.74 7.42
N GLY A 168 3.80 -17.33 6.17
CA GLY A 168 3.41 -16.00 5.71
C GLY A 168 4.34 -14.89 6.20
N ALA A 169 5.61 -15.19 6.51
CA ALA A 169 6.62 -14.21 6.89
C ALA A 169 6.83 -13.12 5.81
N GLN A 170 6.46 -13.40 4.56
CA GLN A 170 6.46 -12.43 3.46
C GLN A 170 5.05 -12.12 2.92
N SER A 171 4.04 -12.26 3.78
CA SER A 171 2.64 -12.03 3.44
C SER A 171 1.98 -11.01 4.39
N PRO A 172 0.76 -10.52 4.08
CA PRO A 172 0.02 -9.63 4.98
C PRO A 172 -0.30 -10.24 6.36
N ALA A 173 -0.25 -11.56 6.49
CA ALA A 173 -0.51 -12.27 7.73
C ALA A 173 0.64 -13.22 8.08
N LEU A 174 1.16 -13.11 9.31
CA LEU A 174 2.11 -14.05 9.89
C LEU A 174 1.36 -15.02 10.79
N ILE A 175 1.58 -16.31 10.58
CA ILE A 175 1.02 -17.36 11.45
C ILE A 175 2.17 -18.13 12.09
N LEU A 176 2.14 -18.21 13.41
CA LEU A 176 3.04 -19.02 14.22
C LEU A 176 2.25 -20.17 14.84
N THR A 177 2.71 -21.41 14.70
CA THR A 177 2.04 -22.58 15.27
C THR A 177 2.87 -23.27 16.33
N ASN A 178 2.19 -24.00 17.22
CA ASN A 178 2.79 -24.74 18.32
C ASN A 178 3.65 -23.86 19.24
N LEU A 179 3.15 -22.66 19.60
CA LEU A 179 3.94 -21.63 20.28
C LEU A 179 4.78 -22.15 21.47
N SER A 180 5.97 -21.59 21.59
CA SER A 180 6.97 -21.88 22.63
C SER A 180 7.50 -20.59 23.22
N THR A 181 8.23 -20.69 24.33
CA THR A 181 8.83 -19.50 24.97
C THR A 181 9.83 -18.77 24.08
N ASP A 182 10.40 -19.45 23.07
CA ASP A 182 11.34 -18.85 22.12
C ASP A 182 10.67 -17.90 21.13
N ASP A 183 9.33 -17.96 21.02
CA ASP A 183 8.56 -17.08 20.13
C ASP A 183 8.13 -15.78 20.82
N LEU A 184 8.33 -15.64 22.13
CA LEU A 184 8.01 -14.43 22.86
C LEU A 184 8.82 -13.25 22.33
N GLY A 185 8.23 -12.06 22.34
CA GLY A 185 8.92 -10.83 21.97
C GLY A 185 8.13 -9.99 20.97
N ARG A 186 8.85 -9.07 20.32
CA ARG A 186 8.27 -8.04 19.47
C ARG A 186 8.21 -8.49 18.02
N TYR A 187 7.05 -8.32 17.40
CA TYR A 187 6.79 -8.54 15.99
C TYR A 187 6.46 -7.23 15.29
N ASP A 188 7.08 -6.99 14.14
CA ASP A 188 6.68 -5.92 13.23
C ASP A 188 6.82 -6.35 11.77
N CYS A 189 6.07 -5.69 10.89
CA CYS A 189 6.05 -5.98 9.47
C CYS A 189 6.60 -4.79 8.68
N LEU A 190 7.65 -5.04 7.90
CA LEU A 190 8.16 -4.09 6.92
C LEU A 190 7.37 -4.25 5.61
N VAL A 191 6.59 -3.23 5.28
CA VAL A 191 5.87 -3.15 3.99
C VAL A 191 6.68 -2.30 3.03
N THR A 192 7.02 -2.85 1.89
CA THR A 192 7.81 -2.17 0.84
C THR A 192 7.03 -2.11 -0.46
N SER A 193 7.24 -1.05 -1.23
CA SER A 193 6.73 -0.86 -2.57
C SER A 193 7.81 -0.24 -3.46
N ALA A 194 7.48 0.00 -4.74
CA ALA A 194 8.37 0.69 -5.67
C ALA A 194 8.80 2.11 -5.22
N CYS A 195 8.09 2.72 -4.27
CA CYS A 195 8.31 4.11 -3.87
C CYS A 195 8.86 4.28 -2.44
N GLY A 196 9.06 3.19 -1.70
CA GLY A 196 9.61 3.24 -0.37
C GLY A 196 9.14 2.10 0.52
N SER A 197 9.42 2.23 1.80
CA SER A 197 9.06 1.23 2.82
C SER A 197 8.52 1.91 4.08
N VAL A 198 7.60 1.25 4.76
CA VAL A 198 7.07 1.65 6.07
C VAL A 198 7.05 0.45 7.00
N LEU A 199 7.30 0.68 8.28
CA LEU A 199 7.18 -0.34 9.33
C LEU A 199 5.82 -0.22 10.01
N SER A 200 5.22 -1.37 10.35
CA SER A 200 4.07 -1.41 11.23
C SER A 200 4.44 -0.90 12.63
N ALA A 201 3.41 -0.56 13.41
CA ALA A 201 3.52 -0.53 14.85
C ALA A 201 3.99 -1.91 15.36
N PRO A 202 4.75 -1.94 16.47
CA PRO A 202 5.10 -3.20 17.11
C PRO A 202 3.87 -3.87 17.70
N ALA A 203 3.78 -5.20 17.53
CA ALA A 203 2.86 -6.07 18.25
C ALA A 203 3.69 -7.06 19.06
N PHE A 204 3.20 -7.48 20.23
CA PHE A 204 3.94 -8.37 21.09
C PHE A 204 3.29 -9.75 21.15
N LEU A 205 4.12 -10.79 21.21
CA LEU A 205 3.69 -12.13 21.64
C LEU A 205 4.19 -12.30 23.07
N GLY A 206 3.29 -12.23 24.04
CA GLY A 206 3.67 -12.11 25.45
C GLY A 206 2.62 -12.71 26.36
N ASN A 207 2.96 -13.05 27.59
CA ASN A 207 1.91 -13.35 28.58
C ASN A 207 1.01 -12.13 28.71
N ALA A 208 -0.32 -12.32 28.79
CA ALA A 208 -1.26 -11.24 29.03
C ALA A 208 -0.80 -10.43 30.24
N CYS A 209 -0.68 -9.11 30.09
CA CYS A 209 -0.21 -8.26 31.16
C CYS A 209 -1.29 -8.17 32.23
N VAL A 210 -0.91 -8.55 33.46
CA VAL A 210 -1.76 -8.44 34.65
C VAL A 210 -1.54 -7.10 35.36
N ALA A 211 -0.78 -6.18 34.74
CA ALA A 211 -0.55 -4.85 35.26
C ALA A 211 -1.67 -3.92 34.77
N ASP A 212 -2.68 -3.72 35.61
CA ASP A 212 -3.77 -2.75 35.47
C ASP A 212 -3.61 -1.73 36.62
N VAL A 213 -3.69 -0.43 36.32
CA VAL A 213 -3.64 0.60 37.37
C VAL A 213 -5.03 0.72 37.98
N ASP A 214 -5.30 -0.01 39.06
CA ASP A 214 -6.57 0.06 39.79
C ASP A 214 -6.73 1.46 40.42
N ASP A 215 -7.78 2.18 40.03
CA ASP A 215 -8.18 3.46 40.63
C ASP A 215 -8.76 3.32 42.06
N GLY A 216 -8.74 2.10 42.60
CA GLY A 216 -9.21 1.73 43.92
C GLY A 216 -10.74 1.68 44.03
N THR A 217 -11.46 1.69 42.89
CA THR A 217 -12.92 1.57 42.86
C THR A 217 -13.40 0.13 42.72
N GLY A 218 -12.50 -0.83 42.44
CA GLY A 218 -12.87 -2.21 42.14
C GLY A 218 -13.69 -2.33 40.85
N THR A 219 -13.64 -1.31 40.00
CA THR A 219 -14.29 -1.25 38.69
C THR A 219 -13.35 -0.63 37.67
N GLY A 220 -12.55 -1.48 37.03
CA GLY A 220 -11.86 -1.25 35.76
C GLY A 220 -12.12 -2.47 34.88
N THR A 221 -12.40 -2.28 33.60
CA THR A 221 -12.38 -3.42 32.67
C THR A 221 -10.92 -3.79 32.46
N PRO A 222 -10.49 -5.05 32.69
CA PRO A 222 -9.16 -5.50 32.32
C PRO A 222 -9.02 -5.33 30.81
N ASP A 223 -8.39 -4.26 30.37
CA ASP A 223 -8.17 -3.99 28.94
C ASP A 223 -6.87 -4.61 28.42
N GLY A 224 -6.05 -5.15 29.34
CA GLY A 224 -5.01 -6.13 29.05
C GLY A 224 -3.68 -5.52 28.60
N GLY A 225 -3.39 -4.28 28.96
CA GLY A 225 -2.14 -3.60 28.63
C GLY A 225 -1.84 -2.39 29.50
N VAL A 226 -0.69 -1.76 29.23
CA VAL A 226 -0.17 -0.56 29.89
C VAL A 226 -0.09 0.54 28.83
N THR A 227 -1.10 1.41 28.77
CA THR A 227 -1.28 2.42 27.71
C THR A 227 -0.76 3.82 28.09
N ILE A 228 -0.70 4.74 27.12
CA ILE A 228 -0.38 6.14 27.41
C ILE A 228 -1.43 6.78 28.35
N ASP A 229 -2.67 6.29 28.34
CA ASP A 229 -3.74 6.78 29.20
C ASP A 229 -3.47 6.35 30.65
N ASP A 230 -2.92 5.16 30.87
CA ASP A 230 -2.47 4.68 32.17
C ASP A 230 -1.26 5.48 32.68
N LEU A 231 -0.34 5.89 31.78
CA LEU A 231 0.77 6.78 32.13
C LEU A 231 0.28 8.18 32.52
N LEU A 232 -0.68 8.74 31.76
CA LEU A 232 -1.26 10.04 32.03
C LEU A 232 -2.05 10.03 33.34
N PHE A 233 -2.74 8.92 33.63
CA PHE A 233 -3.38 8.70 34.91
C PHE A 233 -2.33 8.62 36.03
N TYR A 234 -1.32 7.77 35.92
CA TYR A 234 -0.18 7.69 36.85
C TYR A 234 0.36 9.09 37.20
N LEU A 235 0.65 9.92 36.18
CA LEU A 235 1.18 11.28 36.35
C LEU A 235 0.18 12.20 37.08
N SER A 236 -1.12 12.02 36.83
CA SER A 236 -2.19 12.79 37.49
C SER A 236 -2.29 12.47 38.99
N VAL A 237 -2.09 11.21 39.39
CA VAL A 237 -2.24 10.80 40.79
C VAL A 237 -0.94 10.95 41.59
N TYR A 238 0.22 10.75 40.94
CA TYR A 238 1.56 10.96 41.53
C TYR A 238 1.73 12.38 42.06
N THR A 239 1.23 13.39 41.33
CA THR A 239 1.33 14.80 41.75
C THR A 239 0.36 15.18 42.87
N LEU A 240 -0.70 14.39 43.07
CA LEU A 240 -1.73 14.59 44.09
C LEU A 240 -1.42 13.86 45.41
N GLY A 241 -0.50 12.89 45.39
CA GLY A 241 -0.13 12.11 46.57
C GLY A 241 -1.27 11.26 47.12
N ASP A 242 -2.13 10.72 46.24
CA ASP A 242 -3.24 9.86 46.67
C ASP A 242 -2.72 8.49 47.13
N SER A 243 -2.87 8.20 48.42
CA SER A 243 -2.44 6.94 49.04
C SER A 243 -3.32 5.74 48.70
N ARG A 244 -4.32 5.91 47.81
CA ARG A 244 -5.24 4.86 47.36
C ARG A 244 -4.91 4.30 45.99
N ALA A 245 -4.13 5.02 45.18
CA ALA A 245 -3.71 4.55 43.86
C ALA A 245 -2.44 3.69 44.01
N ASP A 246 -2.50 2.50 43.43
CA ASP A 246 -1.47 1.46 43.46
C ASP A 246 -1.43 0.83 42.06
N VAL A 247 -0.26 0.40 41.61
CA VAL A 247 -0.11 -0.33 40.34
C VAL A 247 -0.17 -1.81 40.69
N ASP A 248 -1.30 -2.47 40.42
CA ASP A 248 -1.44 -3.90 40.72
C ASP A 248 -0.43 -4.69 39.88
N ASP A 249 0.47 -5.41 40.55
CA ASP A 249 1.50 -6.23 39.90
C ASP A 249 0.98 -7.61 39.45
N GLY A 250 -0.32 -7.86 39.62
CA GLY A 250 -0.99 -9.10 39.27
C GLY A 250 -0.83 -10.20 40.31
N THR A 251 -0.24 -9.90 41.47
CA THR A 251 -0.33 -10.75 42.64
C THR A 251 -1.54 -10.31 43.44
N SER A 252 -2.42 -11.24 43.85
CA SER A 252 -3.55 -10.95 44.75
C SER A 252 -3.09 -10.56 46.18
N THR A 253 -1.91 -9.97 46.29
CA THR A 253 -1.15 -9.62 47.49
C THR A 253 -0.32 -8.36 47.26
N GLY A 254 -0.91 -7.29 46.73
CA GLY A 254 -0.39 -5.93 46.86
C GLY A 254 -0.80 -5.36 48.22
N THR A 255 0.13 -5.23 49.17
CA THR A 255 -0.11 -4.34 50.32
C THR A 255 -0.10 -2.92 49.78
N ARG A 256 -1.19 -2.16 49.94
CA ARG A 256 -1.22 -0.69 49.75
C ARG A 256 0.02 -0.09 50.43
N ASP A 257 1.07 0.14 49.67
CA ASP A 257 2.38 0.55 50.18
C ASP A 257 2.47 2.07 50.41
N GLY A 258 1.39 2.80 50.07
CA GLY A 258 1.18 4.18 50.47
C GLY A 258 0.97 5.15 49.32
N GLY A 259 0.80 4.67 48.11
CA GLY A 259 0.49 5.47 46.92
C GLY A 259 1.48 5.21 45.80
N VAL A 260 1.23 5.83 44.65
CA VAL A 260 2.06 5.70 43.45
C VAL A 260 3.49 6.25 43.67
N THR A 261 4.51 5.40 43.53
CA THR A 261 5.94 5.71 43.72
C THR A 261 6.75 5.62 42.43
N ILE A 262 8.00 6.09 42.45
CA ILE A 262 8.88 5.97 41.28
C ILE A 262 9.22 4.52 40.90
N ASP A 263 9.13 3.59 41.84
CA ASP A 263 9.32 2.17 41.58
C ASP A 263 8.14 1.62 40.74
N ASP A 264 6.94 2.16 40.93
CA ASP A 264 5.75 1.87 40.12
C ASP A 264 5.87 2.46 38.71
N LEU A 265 6.47 3.65 38.56
CA LEU A 265 6.81 4.19 37.24
C LEU A 265 7.84 3.32 36.52
N LEU A 266 8.83 2.82 37.24
CA LEU A 266 9.85 1.95 36.66
C LEU A 266 9.26 0.60 36.25
N PHE A 267 8.33 0.06 37.04
CA PHE A 267 7.56 -1.12 36.71
C PHE A 267 6.68 -0.89 35.47
N PHE A 268 5.93 0.21 35.45
CA PHE A 268 5.13 0.64 34.32
C PHE A 268 5.97 0.77 33.04
N VAL A 269 7.10 1.49 33.11
CA VAL A 269 7.98 1.71 31.96
C VAL A 269 8.60 0.39 31.50
N ALA A 270 9.00 -0.49 32.43
CA ALA A 270 9.52 -1.80 32.09
C ALA A 270 8.47 -2.63 31.34
N ARG A 271 7.22 -2.63 31.81
CA ARG A 271 6.11 -3.34 31.16
C ARG A 271 5.76 -2.73 29.81
N TYR A 272 5.72 -1.40 29.71
CA TYR A 272 5.56 -0.67 28.46
C TYR A 272 6.65 -1.01 27.44
N THR A 273 7.91 -1.10 27.88
CA THR A 273 9.02 -1.50 27.01
C THR A 273 8.98 -2.98 26.61
N ASP A 274 8.41 -3.82 27.46
CA ASP A 274 8.19 -5.25 27.21
C ASP A 274 6.93 -5.50 26.36
N GLY A 275 6.17 -4.44 26.04
CA GLY A 275 5.02 -4.51 25.16
C GLY A 275 3.71 -4.94 25.80
N CYS A 276 3.64 -4.78 27.11
CA CYS A 276 2.40 -4.39 27.77
C CYS A 276 2.06 -2.95 27.33
#